data_AF-A0A932CPH5-F1
#
_entry.id   AF-A0A932CPH5-F1
#
_cell.length_a   1.000
_cell.length_b   1.000
_cell.length_c   1.000
_cell.angle_alpha   90.00
_cell.angle_beta   90.00
_cell.angle_gamma   90.00
#
_symmetry.space_group_name_H-M   'P 1'
#
loop_
_entity.id
_entity.type
_entity.pdbx_description
1 polymer ?
#
loop_
_entity_poly.entity_id
_entity_poly.type
_entity_poly.pdbx_seq_one_letter_code
_entity_poly.pdbx_strand_id
1 'polypeptide(L)'
;MISSVQVHLLLNHILIVGLGIALLLLLLAEVRRGSGLAQAGWIVLITAAAFAVPTYLTGEAAEEAIKHLPGVAEELIETHEDRALIALILFLPLPKLK
;
A
#
# COMPACT_ATOMS: atom_id res chain seq x y z
N MET A 1 -23.27 3.12 6.01
CA MET A 1 -22.70 1.79 5.76
C MET A 1 -21.38 2.00 5.04
N ILE A 2 -20.30 1.32 5.42
CA ILE A 2 -18.97 1.49 4.80
C ILE A 2 -18.90 0.59 3.54
N SER A 3 -18.53 1.15 2.38
CA SER A 3 -18.40 0.40 1.11
C SER A 3 -17.00 -0.20 0.89
N SER A 4 -16.86 -1.15 -0.05
CA SER A 4 -15.56 -1.71 -0.46
C SER A 4 -14.60 -0.61 -0.91
N VAL A 5 -15.09 0.34 -1.71
CA VAL A 5 -14.33 1.52 -2.17
C VAL A 5 -13.80 2.35 -0.99
N GLN A 6 -14.63 2.61 0.02
CA GLN A 6 -14.20 3.37 1.20
C GLN A 6 -13.15 2.62 2.02
N VAL A 7 -13.29 1.30 2.19
CA VAL A 7 -12.30 0.47 2.88
C VAL A 7 -10.99 0.44 2.11
N HIS A 8 -11.03 0.14 0.82
CA HIS A 8 -9.84 0.06 -0.03
C HIS A 8 -9.09 1.39 -0.06
N LEU A 9 -9.79 2.51 -0.27
CA LEU A 9 -9.17 3.83 -0.24
C LEU A 9 -8.54 4.13 1.11
N LEU A 10 -9.20 3.83 2.23
CA LEU A 10 -8.62 4.05 3.56
C LEU A 10 -7.31 3.26 3.74
N LEU A 11 -7.31 1.98 3.37
CA LEU A 11 -6.13 1.12 3.48
C LEU A 11 -5.00 1.61 2.54
N ASN A 12 -5.34 2.01 1.32
CA ASN A 12 -4.39 2.60 0.38
C ASN A 12 -3.80 3.93 0.88
N HIS A 13 -4.58 4.74 1.61
CA HIS A 13 -4.08 5.95 2.25
C HIS A 13 -3.09 5.64 3.37
N ILE A 14 -3.31 4.58 4.16
CA ILE A 14 -2.33 4.14 5.19
C ILE A 14 -0.99 3.80 4.54
N LEU A 15 -0.99 3.14 3.38
CA LEU A 15 0.23 2.81 2.64
C LEU A 15 0.99 4.06 2.17
N ILE A 16 0.31 4.97 1.46
CA ILE A 16 0.99 6.14 0.86
C ILE A 16 1.49 7.12 1.94
N VAL A 17 0.68 7.36 2.98
CA VAL A 17 1.05 8.23 4.10
C VAL A 17 2.13 7.56 4.94
N GLY A 18 1.99 6.27 5.24
CA GLY A 18 2.98 5.50 5.98
C GLY A 18 4.34 5.48 5.28
N LEU A 19 4.37 5.29 3.96
CA LEU A 19 5.58 5.38 3.16
C LEU A 19 6.20 6.78 3.23
N GLY A 20 5.40 7.84 3.07
CA GLY A 20 5.87 9.23 3.17
C GLY A 20 6.50 9.55 4.53
N ILE A 21 5.85 9.14 5.62
CA ILE A 21 6.37 9.32 6.99
C ILE A 21 7.66 8.52 7.20
N ALA A 22 7.70 7.25 6.78
CA ALA A 22 8.87 6.40 6.91
C ALA A 22 10.08 6.99 6.16
N LEU A 23 9.89 7.41 4.90
CA LEU A 23 10.94 8.03 4.10
C LEU A 23 11.45 9.32 4.74
N LEU A 24 10.56 10.17 5.24
CA LEU A 24 10.96 11.40 5.94
C LEU A 24 11.81 11.08 7.19
N LEU A 25 11.39 10.11 8.00
CA LEU A 25 12.13 9.70 9.20
C LEU A 25 13.51 9.12 8.85
N LEU A 26 13.59 8.27 7.83
CA LEU A 26 14.86 7.66 7.39
C LEU A 26 15.81 8.71 6.79
N LEU A 27 15.30 9.65 5.98
CA LEU A 27 16.10 10.75 5.45
C LEU A 27 16.63 11.66 6.57
N LEU A 28 15.78 12.00 7.55
CA LEU A 28 16.20 12.77 8.72
C LEU A 28 17.20 11.99 9.58
N ALA A 29 17.06 10.67 9.68
CA ALA A 29 18.00 9.81 10.39
C ALA A 29 19.38 9.84 9.73
N GLU A 30 19.44 9.78 8.40
CA GLU A 30 20.70 9.83 7.66
C GLU A 30 21.38 11.20 7.81
N VAL A 31 20.64 12.29 7.59
CA VAL A 31 21.16 13.66 7.70
C VAL A 31 21.65 13.97 9.13
N ARG A 32 20.93 13.49 10.15
CA ARG A 32 21.29 13.72 11.57
C ARG A 32 22.12 12.61 12.19
N ARG A 33 22.47 11.56 11.43
CA ARG A 33 23.14 10.34 11.92
C ARG A 33 22.48 9.75 13.17
N GLY A 34 21.14 9.78 13.23
CA GLY A 34 20.34 9.44 14.41
C GLY A 34 19.78 8.03 14.36
N SER A 35 20.31 7.11 15.18
CA SER A 35 19.86 5.70 15.24
C SER A 35 18.40 5.55 15.65
N GLY A 36 17.89 6.39 16.57
CA GLY A 36 16.49 6.36 16.99
C GLY A 36 15.50 6.77 15.89
N LEU A 37 15.86 7.78 15.07
CA LEU A 37 15.05 8.18 13.92
C LEU A 37 15.03 7.08 12.86
N ALA A 38 16.16 6.41 12.64
CA ALA A 38 16.24 5.29 11.71
C ALA A 38 15.33 4.14 12.18
N GLN A 39 15.40 3.78 13.46
CA GLN A 39 14.54 2.75 14.04
C GLN A 39 13.06 3.08 13.91
N ALA A 40 12.66 4.32 14.21
CA ALA A 40 11.27 4.77 14.03
C ALA A 40 10.84 4.68 12.57
N GLY A 41 11.68 5.13 11.62
CA GLY A 41 11.41 5.04 10.19
C GLY A 41 11.19 3.60 9.71
N TRP A 42 12.05 2.67 10.15
CA TRP A 42 11.90 1.25 9.83
C TRP A 42 10.64 0.62 10.43
N ILE A 43 10.30 0.95 11.68
CA ILE A 43 9.06 0.47 12.31
C ILE A 43 7.83 0.94 11.52
N VAL A 44 7.79 2.23 11.15
CA VAL A 44 6.68 2.77 10.34
C VAL A 44 6.62 2.08 8.98
N LEU A 45 7.77 1.89 8.32
CA LEU A 45 7.83 1.24 7.00
C LEU A 45 7.31 -0.20 7.04
N ILE A 46 7.79 -1.00 8.00
CA ILE A 46 7.36 -2.40 8.17
C ILE A 46 5.88 -2.48 8.51
N THR A 47 5.41 -1.57 9.38
CA THR A 47 3.98 -1.51 9.73
C THR A 47 3.15 -1.18 8.49
N ALA A 48 3.51 -0.16 7.71
CA ALA A 48 2.81 0.18 6.47
C ALA A 48 2.84 -0.99 5.47
N ALA A 49 3.98 -1.65 5.30
CA ALA A 49 4.11 -2.82 4.43
C ALA A 49 3.18 -3.97 4.84
N ALA A 50 2.93 -4.18 6.13
CA ALA A 50 1.97 -5.18 6.60
C ALA A 50 0.52 -4.90 6.14
N PHE A 51 0.16 -3.62 5.95
CA PHE A 51 -1.14 -3.22 5.39
C PHE A 51 -1.23 -3.38 3.87
N ALA A 52 -0.15 -3.73 3.16
CA ALA A 52 -0.19 -3.99 1.72
C ALA A 52 -1.09 -5.18 1.38
N VAL A 53 -1.05 -6.24 2.19
CA VAL A 53 -1.88 -7.44 2.01
C VAL A 53 -3.38 -7.13 2.07
N PRO A 54 -3.93 -6.54 3.15
CA PRO A 54 -5.35 -6.22 3.20
C PRO A 54 -5.76 -5.15 2.16
N THR A 55 -4.86 -4.24 1.77
CA THR A 55 -5.16 -3.28 0.69
C THR A 55 -5.34 -3.99 -0.65
N TYR A 56 -4.43 -4.92 -0.99
CA TYR A 56 -4.53 -5.74 -2.19
C TYR A 56 -5.82 -6.57 -2.20
N LEU A 57 -6.12 -7.27 -1.10
CA LEU A 57 -7.32 -8.10 -0.98
C LEU A 57 -8.65 -7.34 -1.09
N THR A 58 -8.63 -6.01 -0.90
CA THR A 58 -9.83 -5.16 -1.02
C THR A 58 -9.89 -4.41 -2.35
N GLY A 59 -8.86 -4.52 -3.20
CA GLY A 59 -8.74 -3.82 -4.48
C GLY A 59 -9.79 -4.28 -5.50
N GLU A 60 -9.84 -5.57 -5.80
CA GLU A 60 -10.77 -6.17 -6.77
C GLU A 60 -12.23 -5.77 -6.50
N ALA A 61 -12.69 -5.90 -5.24
CA ALA A 61 -14.04 -5.53 -4.84
C ALA A 61 -14.33 -4.02 -4.88
N ALA A 62 -13.30 -3.18 -4.81
CA ALA A 62 -13.43 -1.73 -4.96
C ALA A 62 -13.47 -1.34 -6.44
N GLU A 63 -12.64 -1.97 -7.27
CA GLU A 63 -12.65 -1.82 -8.72
C GLU A 63 -14.00 -2.20 -9.32
N GLU A 64 -14.49 -3.41 -9.04
CA GLU A 64 -15.75 -3.92 -9.58
C GLU A 64 -16.93 -2.98 -9.25
N ALA A 65 -16.88 -2.33 -8.08
CA ALA A 65 -17.91 -1.40 -7.65
C ALA A 65 -17.95 -0.08 -8.44
N ILE A 66 -16.86 0.29 -9.13
CA ILE A 66 -16.73 1.59 -9.81
C ILE A 66 -16.38 1.52 -11.28
N LYS A 67 -15.89 0.38 -11.79
CA LYS A 67 -15.28 0.29 -13.13
C LYS A 67 -16.22 0.67 -14.29
N HIS A 68 -17.53 0.51 -14.11
CA HIS A 68 -18.54 0.90 -15.10
C HIS A 68 -19.13 2.31 -14.90
N LEU A 69 -18.62 3.09 -13.93
CA LEU A 69 -19.10 4.44 -13.69
C LEU A 69 -18.55 5.42 -14.75
N PRO A 70 -19.36 6.40 -15.20
CA PRO A 70 -18.90 7.40 -16.15
C PRO A 70 -17.72 8.20 -15.58
N GLY A 71 -16.64 8.30 -16.36
CA GLY A 71 -15.42 9.01 -15.97
C GLY A 71 -14.36 8.15 -15.26
N VAL A 72 -14.64 6.87 -15.01
CA VAL A 72 -13.63 5.90 -14.57
C VAL A 72 -12.99 5.25 -15.78
N ALA A 73 -11.66 5.19 -15.82
CA ALA A 73 -10.91 4.49 -16.84
C ALA A 73 -10.63 3.06 -16.36
N GLU A 74 -11.48 2.10 -16.77
CA GLU A 74 -11.38 0.68 -16.40
C GLU A 74 -9.99 0.11 -16.67
N GLU A 75 -9.43 0.32 -17.87
CA GLU A 75 -8.08 -0.15 -18.24
C GLU A 75 -6.98 0.35 -17.28
N LEU A 76 -7.13 1.56 -16.73
CA LEU A 76 -6.14 2.14 -15.81
C LEU A 76 -6.20 1.49 -14.43
N ILE A 77 -7.39 1.19 -13.92
CA ILE A 77 -7.57 0.57 -12.61
C ILE A 77 -7.26 -0.93 -12.65
N GLU A 78 -7.64 -1.62 -13.73
CA GLU A 78 -7.22 -3.02 -13.98
C GLU A 78 -5.69 -3.12 -14.03
N THR A 79 -5.04 -2.22 -14.80
CA THR A 79 -3.56 -2.18 -14.84
C THR A 79 -2.96 -1.89 -13.46
N HIS A 80 -3.62 -1.07 -12.63
CA HIS A 80 -3.17 -0.81 -11.27
C HIS A 80 -3.24 -2.07 -10.40
N GLU A 81 -4.34 -2.83 -10.46
CA GLU A 81 -4.52 -4.10 -9.76
C GLU A 81 -3.45 -5.12 -10.16
N ASP A 82 -3.24 -5.33 -11.47
CA ASP A 82 -2.24 -6.26 -12.00
C ASP A 82 -0.83 -5.92 -11.48
N ARG A 83 -0.48 -4.63 -11.46
CA ARG A 83 0.81 -4.17 -10.93
C ARG A 83 0.90 -4.32 -9.43
N ALA A 84 -0.21 -4.18 -8.70
CA ALA A 84 -0.24 -4.41 -7.26
C ALA A 84 0.05 -5.88 -6.92
N LEU A 85 -0.48 -6.84 -7.70
CA LEU A 85 -0.17 -8.26 -7.54
C LEU A 85 1.33 -8.54 -7.74
N ILE A 86 1.89 -8.02 -8.84
CA ILE A 86 3.32 -8.18 -9.15
C ILE A 86 4.17 -7.61 -8.01
N ALA A 87 3.85 -6.40 -7.54
CA ALA A 87 4.56 -5.77 -6.43
C ALA A 87 4.44 -6.60 -5.14
N LEU A 88 3.25 -7.09 -4.80
CA LEU A 88 3.02 -7.88 -3.60
C LEU A 88 3.86 -9.17 -3.61
N ILE A 89 3.90 -9.88 -4.75
CA ILE A 89 4.71 -11.10 -4.91
C ILE A 89 6.21 -10.80 -4.79
N LEU A 90 6.70 -9.70 -5.38
CA LEU A 90 8.11 -9.37 -5.37
C LEU A 90 8.62 -8.92 -4.00
N PHE A 91 7.81 -8.15 -3.26
CA PHE A 91 8.23 -7.51 -2.01
C PHE A 91 7.82 -8.27 -0.75
N LEU A 92 6.77 -9.09 -0.80
CA LEU A 92 6.39 -9.94 0.31
C LEU A 92 6.99 -11.34 0.08
N PRO A 93 7.84 -11.87 0.98
CA PRO A 93 8.30 -13.25 0.85
C PRO A 93 7.12 -14.18 1.08
N LEU A 94 6.46 -14.60 0.00
CA LEU A 94 5.47 -15.67 0.09
C LEU A 94 6.20 -16.92 0.58
N PRO A 95 5.76 -17.56 1.68
CA PRO A 95 6.26 -18.89 2.00
C PRO A 95 6.00 -19.74 0.76
N LYS A 96 7.04 -20.40 0.23
CA LYS A 96 6.93 -21.25 -0.96
C LYS A 96 5.66 -22.08 -0.83
N LEU A 97 4.65 -21.79 -1.66
CA LEU A 97 3.50 -22.66 -1.84
C LEU A 97 4.09 -23.97 -2.38
N LYS A 98 4.21 -24.94 -1.48
CA LYS A 98 4.56 -26.31 -1.84
C LYS A 98 3.36 -26.96 -2.50
#